data_AF-A0A9E5L7W3-F1
#
_entry.id   AF-A0A9E5L7W3-F1
#
_cell.length_a   1.000
_cell.length_b   1.000
_cell.length_c   1.000
_cell.angle_alpha   90.00
_cell.angle_beta   90.00
_cell.angle_gamma   90.00
#
_symmetry.space_group_name_H-M   'P 1'
#
loop_
_entity.id
_entity.type
_entity.pdbx_description
1 polymer ?
#
loop_
_entity_poly.entity_id
_entity_poly.type
_entity_poly.pdbx_seq_one_letter_code
_entity_poly.pdbx_strand_id
1 'polypeptide(L)'
;MSGLSLQAIMNEMAQGDVRPRPYLPREPKSKFTQNPINELQAFIQLDPTLASLHKQYLDAKAQYESLIAAHGKGDAMAEIAADMMDSAWCAMQTRLLEVRAEPAMMHEAQAMMRLSIKMIEEKHEKEKKKEALALFHKLQMLKRMEQMRKDRVPIFEIGFLFLLFDLIPAGIPKPQQTYARAA
;
A
#
# COMPACT_ATOMS: atom_id res chain seq x y z
N MET A 1 -43.62 -8.73 -1.17
CA MET A 1 -43.24 -7.93 -2.35
C MET A 1 -44.32 -6.90 -2.58
N SER A 2 -44.19 -5.74 -1.94
CA SER A 2 -45.19 -4.68 -1.95
C SER A 2 -44.91 -3.77 -3.14
N GLY A 3 -45.79 -3.79 -4.14
CA GLY A 3 -45.70 -2.90 -5.29
C GLY A 3 -45.88 -1.45 -4.85
N LEU A 4 -44.83 -0.65 -4.98
CA LEU A 4 -44.92 0.80 -4.83
C LEU A 4 -45.84 1.33 -5.94
N SER A 5 -46.99 1.90 -5.55
CA SER A 5 -47.95 2.45 -6.51
C SER A 5 -47.34 3.67 -7.21
N LEU A 6 -47.60 3.80 -8.50
CA LEU A 6 -47.13 4.91 -9.32
C LEU A 6 -47.59 6.28 -8.76
N GLN A 7 -48.69 6.28 -8.02
CA GLN A 7 -49.19 7.44 -7.26
C GLN A 7 -48.25 7.88 -6.13
N ALA A 8 -47.57 6.95 -5.46
CA ALA A 8 -46.61 7.28 -4.41
C ALA A 8 -45.40 8.04 -4.98
N ILE A 9 -44.91 7.60 -6.15
CA ILE A 9 -43.78 8.23 -6.86
C ILE A 9 -44.18 9.63 -7.37
N MET A 10 -45.41 9.79 -7.86
CA MET A 10 -45.91 11.09 -8.33
C MET A 10 -46.13 12.09 -7.19
N ASN A 11 -46.54 11.64 -6.00
CA ASN A 11 -46.64 12.50 -4.82
C ASN A 11 -45.27 12.92 -4.28
N GLU A 12 -44.25 12.04 -4.36
CA GLU A 12 -42.90 12.32 -3.88
C GLU A 12 -42.19 13.39 -4.73
N MET A 13 -42.45 13.42 -6.05
CA MET A 13 -41.93 14.47 -6.94
C MET A 13 -42.60 15.84 -6.74
N ALA A 14 -43.84 15.87 -6.28
CA ALA A 14 -44.59 17.12 -6.06
C ALA A 14 -44.21 17.83 -4.75
N GLN A 15 -43.63 17.13 -3.78
CA GLN A 15 -43.38 17.66 -2.44
C GLN A 15 -42.06 18.42 -2.27
N GLY A 16 -41.23 18.57 -3.32
CA GLY A 16 -40.07 19.47 -3.27
C GLY A 16 -39.13 19.19 -2.08
N ASP A 17 -39.04 17.93 -1.67
CA ASP A 17 -38.30 17.49 -0.49
C ASP A 17 -36.81 17.50 -0.86
N VAL A 18 -36.20 18.69 -0.83
CA VAL A 18 -34.75 18.89 -0.87
C VAL A 18 -34.19 18.33 0.42
N ARG A 19 -34.14 17.00 0.52
CA ARG A 19 -33.35 16.35 1.55
C ARG A 19 -31.91 16.76 1.31
N PRO A 20 -31.19 17.31 2.31
CA PRO A 20 -29.77 17.52 2.16
C PRO A 20 -29.16 16.17 1.80
N ARG A 21 -28.53 16.10 0.62
CA ARG A 21 -27.78 14.91 0.21
C ARG A 21 -26.83 14.59 1.37
N PRO A 22 -26.82 13.36 1.90
CA PRO A 22 -25.74 12.98 2.81
C PRO A 22 -24.44 13.26 2.07
N TYR A 23 -23.59 14.08 2.68
CA TYR A 23 -22.26 14.38 2.17
C TYR A 23 -21.54 13.03 2.08
N LEU A 24 -21.53 12.44 0.88
CA LEU A 24 -20.65 11.32 0.59
C LEU A 24 -19.24 11.92 0.54
N PRO A 25 -18.32 11.48 1.41
CA PRO A 25 -16.96 11.96 1.38
C PRO A 25 -16.43 11.77 -0.04
N ARG A 26 -16.16 12.88 -0.72
CA ARG A 26 -15.55 12.84 -2.05
C ARG A 26 -14.19 12.20 -1.84
N GLU A 27 -13.97 10.99 -2.37
CA GLU A 27 -12.70 10.31 -2.16
C GLU A 27 -11.55 11.25 -2.53
N PRO A 28 -10.68 11.63 -1.57
CA PRO A 28 -9.63 12.58 -1.84
C PRO A 28 -8.66 11.93 -2.83
N LYS A 29 -8.57 12.48 -4.04
CA LYS A 29 -7.54 12.16 -5.05
C LYS A 29 -6.16 12.69 -4.62
N SER A 30 -5.81 12.48 -3.36
CA SER A 30 -4.53 12.84 -2.78
C SER A 30 -3.64 11.60 -2.80
N LYS A 31 -2.41 11.76 -3.29
CA LYS A 31 -1.35 10.74 -3.16
C LYS A 31 -1.17 10.52 -1.66
N PHE A 32 -1.81 9.47 -1.12
CA PHE A 32 -1.80 9.17 0.30
C PHE A 32 -0.36 9.07 0.79
N THR A 33 0.08 10.09 1.53
CA THR A 33 1.24 9.99 2.40
C THR A 33 0.96 8.90 3.43
N GLN A 34 1.97 8.12 3.82
CA GLN A 34 1.84 7.09 4.86
C GLN A 34 1.42 7.66 6.22
N ASN A 35 1.49 8.99 6.37
CA ASN A 35 1.14 9.71 7.58
C ASN A 35 -0.34 10.11 7.60
N PRO A 36 -0.99 10.06 8.78
CA PRO A 36 -2.35 10.54 8.94
C PRO A 36 -2.46 12.03 8.57
N ILE A 37 -3.63 12.42 8.09
CA ILE A 37 -3.92 13.82 7.73
C ILE A 37 -3.82 14.65 9.02
N ASN A 38 -3.01 15.70 9.00
CA ASN A 38 -2.92 16.64 10.11
C ASN A 38 -4.02 17.71 10.04
N GLU A 39 -4.22 18.45 11.14
CA GLU A 39 -5.27 19.48 11.25
C GLU A 39 -5.17 20.53 10.12
N LEU A 40 -3.96 21.04 9.85
CA LEU A 40 -3.74 22.02 8.79
C LEU A 40 -4.12 21.48 7.40
N GLN A 41 -3.74 20.24 7.07
CA GLN A 41 -4.08 19.60 5.80
C GLN A 41 -5.59 19.34 5.69
N ALA A 42 -6.25 18.99 6.80
CA ALA A 42 -7.69 18.85 6.82
C ALA A 42 -8.37 20.19 6.49
N PHE A 43 -7.96 21.29 7.12
CA PHE A 43 -8.51 22.61 6.84
C PHE A 43 -8.18 23.13 5.44
N ILE A 44 -6.99 22.87 4.92
CA ILE A 44 -6.63 23.18 3.52
C ILE A 44 -7.56 22.45 2.53
N GLN A 45 -8.03 21.24 2.86
CA GLN A 45 -8.95 20.52 1.99
C GLN A 45 -10.39 21.05 2.06
N LEU A 46 -10.79 21.65 3.19
CA LEU A 46 -12.15 22.18 3.39
C LEU A 46 -12.29 23.64 2.97
N ASP A 47 -11.29 24.48 3.23
CA ASP A 47 -11.34 25.93 2.97
C ASP A 47 -10.46 26.30 1.75
N PRO A 48 -11.08 26.63 0.59
CA PRO A 48 -10.33 27.02 -0.61
C PRO A 48 -9.48 28.27 -0.41
N THR A 49 -9.92 29.19 0.46
CA THR A 49 -9.19 30.42 0.78
C THR A 49 -7.89 30.10 1.51
N LEU A 50 -7.95 29.29 2.58
CA LEU A 50 -6.77 28.81 3.28
C LEU A 50 -5.84 28.02 2.35
N ALA A 51 -6.38 27.21 1.43
CA ALA A 51 -5.58 26.49 0.45
C ALA A 51 -4.78 27.43 -0.47
N SER A 52 -5.42 28.51 -0.94
CA SER A 52 -4.77 29.55 -1.75
C SER A 52 -3.69 30.29 -0.94
N LEU A 53 -3.99 30.69 0.29
CA LEU A 53 -3.04 31.39 1.17
C LEU A 53 -1.84 30.52 1.54
N HIS A 54 -2.06 29.25 1.83
CA HIS A 54 -0.99 28.29 2.09
C HIS A 54 -0.09 28.12 0.86
N LYS A 55 -0.66 28.08 -0.35
CA LYS A 55 0.13 28.06 -1.58
C LYS A 55 0.96 29.35 -1.72
N GLN A 56 0.37 30.52 -1.51
CA GLN A 56 1.08 31.80 -1.59
C GLN A 56 2.25 31.86 -0.60
N TYR A 57 2.05 31.36 0.62
CA TYR A 57 3.13 31.24 1.61
C TYR A 57 4.26 30.32 1.12
N LEU A 58 3.94 29.14 0.58
CA LEU A 58 4.96 28.21 0.06
C LEU A 58 5.72 28.80 -1.13
N ASP A 59 5.02 29.49 -2.03
CA ASP A 59 5.63 30.15 -3.19
C ASP A 59 6.57 31.29 -2.73
N ALA A 60 6.13 32.14 -1.79
CA ALA A 60 6.94 33.20 -1.21
C ALA A 60 8.17 32.68 -0.44
N LYS A 61 7.99 31.59 0.32
CA LYS A 61 9.08 30.91 1.02
C LYS A 61 10.13 30.37 0.05
N ALA A 62 9.69 29.69 -1.02
CA ALA A 62 10.60 29.18 -2.04
C ALA A 62 11.36 30.31 -2.74
N GLN A 63 10.69 31.44 -3.01
CA GLN A 63 11.32 32.63 -3.56
C GLN A 63 12.40 33.19 -2.62
N TYR A 64 12.09 33.34 -1.33
CA TYR A 64 13.06 33.79 -0.33
C TYR A 64 14.27 32.85 -0.22
N GLU A 65 14.05 31.54 -0.14
CA GLU A 65 15.11 30.53 -0.10
C GLU A 65 16.00 30.60 -1.35
N SER A 66 15.40 30.80 -2.53
CA SER A 66 16.14 30.93 -3.79
C SER A 66 17.02 32.19 -3.83
N LEU A 67 16.52 33.32 -3.31
CA LEU A 67 17.26 34.58 -3.29
C LEU A 67 18.39 34.55 -2.26
N ILE A 68 18.16 33.95 -1.08
CA ILE A 68 19.22 33.70 -0.11
C ILE A 68 20.32 32.83 -0.71
N ALA A 69 19.96 31.76 -1.43
CA ALA A 69 20.94 30.87 -2.04
C ALA A 69 21.76 31.57 -3.15
N ALA A 70 21.13 32.48 -3.91
CA ALA A 70 21.77 33.14 -5.04
C ALA A 70 22.63 34.36 -4.65
N HIS A 71 22.16 35.19 -3.71
CA HIS A 71 22.73 36.51 -3.43
C HIS A 71 23.18 36.68 -1.97
N GLY A 72 22.84 35.74 -1.10
CA GLY A 72 23.11 35.82 0.33
C GLY A 72 22.05 36.60 1.10
N LYS A 73 22.14 36.55 2.43
CA LYS A 73 21.09 37.08 3.33
C LYS A 73 21.01 38.61 3.38
N GLY A 74 22.07 39.33 2.98
CA GLY A 74 22.13 40.79 3.02
C GLY A 74 21.72 41.48 1.72
N ASP A 75 21.16 40.73 0.76
CA ASP A 75 20.65 41.30 -0.48
C ASP A 75 19.28 41.96 -0.25
N ALA A 76 19.07 43.15 -0.81
CA ALA A 76 17.83 43.89 -0.62
C ALA A 76 16.59 43.15 -1.17
N MET A 77 16.74 42.34 -2.24
CA MET A 77 15.63 41.54 -2.75
C MET A 77 15.31 40.37 -1.83
N ALA A 78 16.33 39.78 -1.18
CA ALA A 78 16.12 38.75 -0.17
C ALA A 78 15.38 39.30 1.05
N GLU A 79 15.67 40.53 1.48
CA GLU A 79 14.92 41.20 2.56
C GLU A 79 13.45 41.44 2.19
N ILE A 80 13.17 41.95 0.99
CA ILE A 80 11.79 42.14 0.51
C ILE A 80 11.06 40.80 0.42
N ALA A 81 11.72 39.74 -0.05
CA ALA A 81 11.14 38.41 -0.13
C ALA A 81 10.85 37.82 1.27
N ALA A 82 11.67 38.15 2.27
CA ALA A 82 11.42 37.80 3.67
C ALA A 82 10.12 38.46 4.17
N ASP A 83 9.95 39.76 3.95
CA ASP A 83 8.73 40.49 4.33
C ASP A 83 7.48 39.95 3.64
N MET A 84 7.60 39.58 2.36
CA MET A 84 6.52 38.95 1.60
C MET A 84 6.15 37.57 2.19
N MET A 85 7.15 36.75 2.53
CA MET A 85 6.94 35.45 3.17
C MET A 85 6.23 35.61 4.52
N ASP A 86 6.66 36.57 5.34
CA ASP A 86 6.07 36.83 6.66
C ASP A 86 4.64 37.36 6.54
N SER A 87 4.37 38.21 5.55
CA SER A 87 3.01 38.70 5.26
C SER A 87 2.08 37.56 4.85
N ALA A 88 2.55 36.68 3.95
CA ALA A 88 1.78 35.51 3.51
C ALA A 88 1.56 34.51 4.66
N TRP A 89 2.56 34.32 5.53
CA TRP A 89 2.45 33.50 6.72
C TRP A 89 1.39 34.03 7.68
N CYS A 90 1.43 35.33 7.99
CA CYS A 90 0.44 35.97 8.86
C CYS A 90 -0.98 35.84 8.30
N ALA A 91 -1.17 36.07 7.00
CA ALA A 91 -2.49 35.94 6.36
C ALA A 91 -3.03 34.50 6.45
N MET A 92 -2.19 33.50 6.16
CA MET A 92 -2.54 32.10 6.29
C MET A 92 -2.89 31.73 7.74
N GLN A 93 -2.10 32.19 8.71
CA GLN A 93 -2.29 31.89 10.13
C GLN A 93 -3.57 32.51 10.68
N THR A 94 -3.88 33.76 10.31
CA THR A 94 -5.15 34.40 10.65
C THR A 94 -6.33 33.59 10.13
N ARG A 95 -6.31 33.21 8.84
CA ARG A 95 -7.40 32.41 8.27
C ARG A 95 -7.53 31.05 8.93
N LEU A 96 -6.41 30.42 9.29
CA LEU A 96 -6.43 29.16 10.03
C LEU A 96 -7.13 29.30 11.39
N LEU A 97 -6.89 30.39 12.13
CA LEU A 97 -7.55 30.65 13.40
C LEU A 97 -9.06 30.89 13.24
N GLU A 98 -9.48 31.60 12.18
CA GLU A 98 -10.89 31.80 11.85
C GLU A 98 -11.59 30.46 11.58
N VAL A 99 -11.01 29.62 10.72
CA VAL A 99 -11.54 28.29 10.40
C VAL A 99 -11.59 27.40 11.63
N ARG A 100 -10.60 27.51 12.51
CA ARG A 100 -10.55 26.77 13.78
C ARG A 100 -11.67 27.19 14.73
N ALA A 101 -12.06 28.46 14.71
CA ALA A 101 -13.15 28.98 15.53
C ALA A 101 -14.53 28.55 15.04
N GLU A 102 -14.64 28.08 13.78
CA GLU A 102 -15.90 27.62 13.20
C GLU A 102 -16.21 26.16 13.59
N PRO A 103 -17.27 25.88 14.39
CA PRO A 103 -17.52 24.54 14.91
C PRO A 103 -17.86 23.51 13.84
N ALA A 104 -18.56 23.92 12.77
CA ALA A 104 -18.94 23.03 11.68
C ALA A 104 -17.71 22.51 10.93
N MET A 105 -16.80 23.42 10.56
CA MET A 105 -15.54 23.09 9.89
C MET A 105 -14.62 22.25 10.79
N MET A 106 -14.54 22.58 12.08
CA MET A 106 -13.77 21.80 13.05
C MET A 106 -14.28 20.35 13.13
N HIS A 107 -15.60 20.15 13.18
CA HIS A 107 -16.17 18.80 13.23
C HIS A 107 -15.86 18.00 11.96
N GLU A 108 -15.97 18.62 10.79
CA GLU A 108 -15.65 17.98 9.51
C GLU A 108 -14.16 17.63 9.40
N ALA A 109 -13.27 18.56 9.81
CA ALA A 109 -11.84 18.30 9.87
C ALA A 109 -11.50 17.13 10.80
N GLN A 110 -12.13 17.06 11.98
CA GLN A 110 -11.97 15.93 12.90
C GLN A 110 -12.46 14.61 12.29
N ALA A 111 -13.57 14.63 11.56
CA ALA A 111 -14.07 13.45 10.85
C ALA A 111 -13.05 12.95 9.81
N MET A 112 -12.49 13.86 9.01
CA MET A 112 -11.46 13.51 8.02
C MET A 112 -10.19 12.96 8.68
N MET A 113 -9.72 13.57 9.77
CA MET A 113 -8.55 13.07 10.50
C MET A 113 -8.79 11.65 11.02
N ARG A 114 -9.95 11.38 11.64
CA ARG A 114 -10.32 10.03 12.13
C ARG A 114 -10.40 9.01 10.99
N LEU A 115 -10.97 9.38 9.85
CA LEU A 115 -11.03 8.50 8.68
C LEU A 115 -9.63 8.20 8.13
N SER A 116 -8.73 9.18 8.12
CA SER A 116 -7.36 8.99 7.66
C SER A 116 -6.59 7.97 8.51
N ILE A 117 -6.76 8.02 9.84
CA ILE A 117 -6.13 7.08 10.78
C ILE A 117 -6.63 5.66 10.49
N LYS A 118 -7.96 5.47 10.42
CA LYS A 118 -8.56 4.16 10.13
C LYS A 118 -8.07 3.57 8.81
N MET A 119 -7.97 4.38 7.76
CA MET A 119 -7.49 3.92 6.46
C MET A 119 -6.01 3.50 6.49
N ILE A 120 -5.18 4.15 7.30
CA ILE A 120 -3.78 3.77 7.47
C ILE A 120 -3.67 2.46 8.26
N GLU A 121 -4.43 2.32 9.34
CA GLU A 121 -4.50 1.09 10.13
C GLU A 121 -4.91 -0.11 9.26
N GLU A 122 -5.97 0.03 8.46
CA GLU A 122 -6.42 -1.02 7.56
C GLU A 122 -5.38 -1.41 6.51
N LYS A 123 -4.65 -0.43 5.96
CA LYS A 123 -3.57 -0.69 5.01
C LYS A 123 -2.45 -1.47 5.68
N HIS A 124 -2.03 -1.05 6.87
CA HIS A 124 -0.97 -1.69 7.63
C HIS A 124 -1.35 -3.13 8.03
N GLU A 125 -2.61 -3.38 8.41
CA GLU A 125 -3.10 -4.73 8.64
C GLU A 125 -3.07 -5.60 7.39
N LYS A 126 -3.49 -5.05 6.23
CA LYS A 126 -3.44 -5.76 4.95
C LYS A 126 -2.00 -6.08 4.55
N GLU A 127 -1.06 -5.18 4.78
CA GLU A 127 0.37 -5.39 4.53
C GLU A 127 0.93 -6.49 5.43
N LYS A 128 0.68 -6.43 6.74
CA LYS A 128 1.08 -7.48 7.69
C LYS A 128 0.52 -8.86 7.32
N LYS A 129 -0.75 -8.93 6.89
CA LYS A 129 -1.38 -10.17 6.43
C LYS A 129 -0.68 -10.71 5.17
N LYS A 130 -0.36 -9.83 4.20
CA LYS A 130 0.38 -10.21 2.99
C LYS A 130 1.79 -10.70 3.31
N GLU A 131 2.50 -10.04 4.21
CA GLU A 131 3.83 -10.43 4.66
C GLU A 131 3.81 -11.79 5.38
N ALA A 132 2.85 -12.00 6.28
CA ALA A 132 2.68 -13.28 6.97
C ALA A 132 2.40 -14.43 5.99
N LEU A 133 1.53 -14.21 4.99
CA LEU A 133 1.25 -15.18 3.94
C LEU A 133 2.49 -15.47 3.08
N ALA A 134 3.26 -14.44 2.72
CA ALA A 134 4.50 -14.60 1.96
C ALA A 134 5.55 -15.40 2.74
N LEU A 135 5.71 -15.13 4.04
CA LEU A 135 6.58 -15.89 4.94
C LEU A 135 6.12 -17.35 5.07
N PHE A 136 4.84 -17.58 5.24
CA PHE A 136 4.27 -18.92 5.33
C PHE A 136 4.54 -19.73 4.05
N HIS A 137 4.31 -19.14 2.88
CA HIS A 137 4.60 -19.78 1.59
C HIS A 137 6.09 -20.11 1.44
N LYS A 138 6.98 -19.20 1.87
CA LYS A 138 8.43 -19.43 1.87
C LYS A 138 8.83 -20.60 2.76
N LEU A 139 8.26 -20.71 3.96
CA LEU A 139 8.51 -21.83 4.87
C LEU A 139 8.00 -23.17 4.30
N GLN A 140 6.84 -23.18 3.65
CA GLN A 140 6.34 -24.38 2.98
C GLN A 140 7.27 -24.85 1.86
N MET A 141 7.78 -23.92 1.05
CA MET A 141 8.75 -24.22 -0.01
C MET A 141 10.05 -24.80 0.57
N LEU A 142 10.57 -24.23 1.66
CA LEU A 142 11.76 -24.75 2.35
C LEU A 142 11.54 -26.17 2.86
N LYS A 143 10.40 -26.43 3.51
CA LYS A 143 10.06 -27.77 4.00
C LYS A 143 9.95 -28.81 2.87
N ARG A 144 9.35 -28.43 1.72
CA ARG A 144 9.32 -29.29 0.53
C ARG A 144 10.71 -29.57 -0.02
N MET A 145 11.60 -28.57 -0.03
CA MET A 145 12.99 -28.76 -0.46
C MET A 145 13.77 -29.68 0.49
N GLU A 146 13.56 -29.57 1.80
CA GLU A 146 14.16 -30.49 2.79
C GLU A 146 13.67 -31.93 2.61
N GLN A 147 12.36 -32.12 2.37
CA GLN A 147 11.82 -33.44 2.06
C GLN A 147 12.44 -34.01 0.78
N MET A 148 12.50 -33.23 -0.30
CA MET A 148 13.15 -33.69 -1.54
C MET A 148 14.65 -33.95 -1.38
N ARG A 149 15.33 -33.26 -0.44
CA ARG A 149 16.73 -33.53 -0.11
C ARG A 149 16.89 -34.82 0.70
N LYS A 150 15.93 -35.15 1.56
CA LYS A 150 15.92 -36.37 2.39
C LYS A 150 15.49 -37.61 1.58
N ASP A 151 14.57 -37.44 0.64
CA ASP A 151 14.08 -38.48 -0.27
C ASP A 151 15.00 -38.70 -1.48
N ARG A 152 16.05 -37.88 -1.64
CA ARG A 152 17.23 -38.26 -2.43
C ARG A 152 17.97 -39.39 -1.70
N VAL A 153 17.44 -40.60 -1.83
CA VAL A 153 18.23 -41.81 -1.69
C VAL A 153 19.45 -41.64 -2.60
N PRO A 154 20.68 -41.89 -2.12
CA PRO A 154 21.84 -41.81 -2.99
C PRO A 154 21.67 -42.86 -4.08
N ILE A 155 21.31 -42.43 -5.29
CA ILE A 155 21.28 -43.26 -6.51
C ILE A 155 22.63 -43.97 -6.71
N PHE A 156 23.69 -43.44 -6.09
CA PHE A 156 25.00 -44.09 -5.97
C PHE A 156 24.99 -45.47 -5.29
N GLU A 157 24.14 -45.74 -4.30
CA GLU A 157 24.10 -47.06 -3.64
C GLU A 157 23.38 -48.13 -4.47
N ILE A 158 22.34 -47.74 -5.23
CA ILE A 158 21.63 -48.67 -6.12
C ILE A 158 22.48 -48.99 -7.35
N GLY A 159 23.24 -48.02 -7.88
CA GLY A 159 24.20 -48.26 -8.97
C GLY A 159 25.38 -49.15 -8.58
N PHE A 160 25.85 -49.07 -7.33
CA PHE A 160 26.96 -49.90 -6.83
C PHE A 160 26.55 -51.37 -6.63
N LEU A 161 25.29 -51.62 -6.26
CA LEU A 161 24.74 -52.98 -6.14
C LEU A 161 24.58 -53.69 -7.50
N PHE A 162 24.27 -52.96 -8.57
CA PHE A 162 24.21 -53.54 -9.93
C PHE A 162 25.58 -53.83 -10.52
N LEU A 163 26.60 -53.01 -10.23
CA LEU A 163 27.98 -53.24 -10.69
C LEU A 163 28.65 -54.48 -10.06
N LEU A 164 28.16 -54.95 -8.90
CA LEU A 164 28.65 -56.18 -8.27
C LEU A 164 28.00 -57.46 -8.84
N PHE A 165 26.84 -57.35 -9.51
CA PHE A 165 26.15 -58.50 -10.09
C PHE A 165 26.66 -58.88 -11.49
N ASP A 166 27.30 -57.95 -12.22
CA ASP A 166 27.92 -58.22 -13.53
C ASP A 166 29.35 -58.84 -13.45
N LEU A 167 29.87 -59.11 -12.24
CA LEU A 167 31.21 -59.67 -12.03
C LEU A 167 31.24 -61.11 -11.49
N ILE A 168 30.19 -61.91 -11.70
CA ILE A 168 30.22 -63.37 -11.47
C ILE A 168 30.31 -64.09 -12.83
N PRO A 169 31.50 -64.54 -13.27
CA PRO A 169 31.60 -65.35 -14.47
C PRO A 169 30.91 -66.71 -14.27
N ALA A 170 29.92 -66.98 -15.12
CA ALA A 170 29.25 -68.27 -15.27
C ALA A 170 30.26 -69.37 -15.65
N GLY A 171 30.68 -70.16 -14.67
CA GLY A 171 31.46 -71.38 -14.85
C GLY A 171 30.60 -72.63 -14.60
N ILE A 172 29.66 -72.93 -15.50
CA ILE A 172 28.92 -74.20 -15.48
C ILE A 172 29.54 -75.13 -16.55
N PRO A 173 30.19 -76.26 -16.16
CA PRO A 173 30.72 -77.22 -17.12
C PRO A 173 29.59 -78.04 -17.78
N LYS A 174 29.71 -78.23 -19.10
CA LYS A 174 28.77 -79.00 -19.95
C LYS A 174 28.79 -80.50 -19.62
N PRO A 175 27.65 -81.21 -19.64
CA PRO A 175 27.62 -82.67 -19.52
C PRO A 175 28.09 -83.37 -20.81
N GLN A 176 29.00 -84.34 -20.67
CA GLN A 176 29.46 -85.23 -21.74
C GLN A 176 28.33 -86.19 -22.15
N GLN A 177 28.00 -86.22 -23.45
CA GLN A 177 27.18 -87.27 -24.05
C GLN A 177 28.07 -88.45 -24.43
N THR A 178 27.91 -89.59 -23.75
CA THR A 178 28.47 -90.87 -24.16
C THR A 178 27.48 -91.59 -25.08
N TYR A 179 27.83 -91.70 -26.37
CA TYR A 179 27.24 -92.68 -27.28
C TYR A 179 28.18 -93.90 -27.32
N ALA A 180 27.72 -95.05 -26.83
CA ALA A 180 28.34 -96.33 -27.12
C ALA A 180 27.41 -97.10 -28.07
N ARG A 181 27.96 -97.38 -29.26
CA ARG A 181 27.37 -98.19 -30.33
C ARG A 181 27.36 -99.67 -29.97
N ALA A 182 26.36 -100.35 -30.51
CA ALA A 182 26.33 -101.79 -30.73
C ALA A 182 27.49 -102.27 -31.61
N ALA A 183 28.08 -103.40 -31.22
CA ALA A 183 28.49 -104.53 -32.05
C ALA A 183 28.58 -105.76 -31.14
#